data_AF-A0A9D5VI97-F1
#
_entry.id   AF-A0A9D5VI97-F1
#
_cell.length_a   1.000
_cell.length_b   1.000
_cell.length_c   1.000
_cell.angle_alpha   90.00
_cell.angle_beta   90.00
_cell.angle_gamma   90.00
#
_symmetry.space_group_name_H-M   'P 1'
#
loop_
_entity.id
_entity.type
_entity.pdbx_description
1 polymer ?
#
loop_
_entity_poly.entity_id
_entity_poly.type
_entity_poly.pdbx_seq_one_letter_code
_entity_poly.pdbx_strand_id
1 'polypeptide(L)'
;MKMNCFAFYSCLVFGMATGILCTPGESWAGNIYVFRHGEGFHNIHKIWSTNPLNKEHYIIANLTPLGEQQVIANAEKLLKDPEFDKNKIDTVFFSPLPRTIQTSKSIIKTLGIPDNKRVVAPEIIEINLGDHEGLSQAEFEKLGWMKELANGKKTHDYQFGHLIGGENEEDLDQRVESFLINKILLQDDLDNKDYILVSHWHTSQRIIQFFDPTNIADLSTGNYAIIPKEMINAKALEIKQALQEGKICLEKKSSSFVTKLYENIKEILAQGDQEKVGVDHF
;
A
#
# COMPACT_ATOMS: atom_id res chain seq x y z
N MET A 1 -27.08 -7.57 22.54
CA MET A 1 -27.89 -6.45 22.02
C MET A 1 -27.41 -6.19 20.60
N LYS A 2 -28.13 -6.69 19.58
CA LYS A 2 -27.74 -6.53 18.16
C LYS A 2 -28.28 -5.18 17.69
N MET A 3 -27.41 -4.23 17.37
CA MET A 3 -27.78 -2.97 16.75
C MET A 3 -28.04 -3.21 15.26
N ASN A 4 -29.26 -2.95 14.83
CA ASN A 4 -29.66 -2.95 13.42
C ASN A 4 -29.06 -1.72 12.74
N CYS A 5 -28.25 -1.92 11.70
CA CYS A 5 -27.94 -0.89 10.71
C CYS A 5 -29.16 -0.68 9.82
N PHE A 6 -30.02 0.27 10.18
CA PHE A 6 -30.96 0.90 9.25
C PHE A 6 -30.39 2.26 8.86
N ALA A 7 -29.64 2.31 7.76
CA ALA A 7 -29.44 3.56 7.03
C ALA A 7 -30.56 3.66 5.99
N PHE A 8 -31.43 4.65 6.17
CA PHE A 8 -32.51 5.00 5.25
C PHE A 8 -31.95 5.40 3.88
N TYR A 9 -32.10 4.55 2.88
CA TYR A 9 -32.26 5.01 1.50
C TYR A 9 -33.76 5.17 1.27
N SER A 10 -34.23 6.42 1.14
CA SER A 10 -35.60 6.68 0.71
C SER A 10 -35.72 6.31 -0.77
N CYS A 11 -36.09 5.08 -1.05
CA CYS A 11 -36.46 4.63 -2.38
C CYS A 11 -37.93 5.01 -2.61
N LEU A 12 -38.14 6.11 -3.35
CA LEU A 12 -39.46 6.50 -3.85
C LEU A 12 -39.80 5.54 -4.99
N VAL A 13 -40.58 4.50 -4.67
CA VAL A 13 -41.10 3.54 -5.63
C VAL A 13 -42.27 4.19 -6.38
N PHE A 14 -42.01 4.65 -7.61
CA PHE A 14 -43.05 4.76 -8.63
C PHE A 14 -42.71 3.79 -9.75
N GLY A 15 -43.55 2.76 -9.87
CA GLY A 15 -43.41 1.76 -10.91
C GLY A 15 -43.69 2.35 -12.28
N MET A 16 -42.82 2.01 -13.24
CA MET A 16 -43.20 1.58 -14.58
C MET A 16 -42.04 0.76 -15.14
N ALA A 17 -42.38 -0.36 -15.76
CA ALA A 17 -41.47 -1.28 -16.39
C ALA A 17 -40.61 -0.58 -17.45
N THR A 18 -39.38 -0.25 -17.07
CA THR A 18 -38.24 -0.28 -17.97
C THR A 18 -37.22 -1.11 -17.24
N GLY A 19 -36.90 -2.27 -17.80
CA GLY A 19 -35.76 -3.04 -17.33
C GLY A 19 -34.54 -2.14 -17.48
N ILE A 20 -34.11 -1.53 -16.39
CA ILE A 20 -32.72 -1.12 -16.24
C ILE A 20 -31.99 -2.45 -16.12
N LEU A 21 -31.69 -3.04 -17.29
CA LEU A 21 -30.46 -3.76 -17.44
C LEU A 21 -29.40 -2.81 -16.90
N CYS A 22 -28.87 -3.10 -15.71
CA CYS A 22 -27.51 -2.70 -15.41
C CYS A 22 -26.69 -3.30 -16.55
N THR A 23 -26.46 -2.50 -17.60
CA THR A 23 -25.38 -2.78 -18.54
C THR A 23 -24.14 -2.97 -17.66
N PRO A 24 -23.33 -4.03 -17.86
CA PRO A 24 -22.12 -4.24 -17.08
C PRO A 24 -21.25 -2.98 -17.23
N GLY A 25 -21.34 -2.11 -16.23
CA GLY A 25 -20.78 -0.77 -16.26
C GLY A 25 -19.27 -0.88 -16.09
N GLU A 26 -18.58 -0.63 -17.21
CA GLU A 26 -17.21 -0.15 -17.34
C GLU A 26 -16.16 -0.96 -16.56
N SER A 27 -15.49 -1.84 -17.30
CA SER A 27 -14.31 -2.57 -16.87
C SER A 27 -13.14 -1.60 -16.69
N TRP A 28 -12.57 -1.55 -15.48
CA TRP A 28 -11.23 -1.03 -15.20
C TRP A 28 -10.24 -1.38 -16.32
N ALA A 29 -9.66 -0.38 -16.98
CA ALA A 29 -8.83 -0.64 -18.17
C ALA A 29 -7.31 -0.50 -17.94
N GLY A 30 -6.88 -0.20 -16.71
CA GLY A 30 -5.47 0.08 -16.39
C GLY A 30 -4.76 -0.95 -15.51
N ASN A 31 -3.46 -0.81 -15.36
CA ASN A 31 -2.63 -1.66 -14.51
C ASN A 31 -2.34 -0.98 -13.17
N ILE A 32 -2.04 -1.78 -12.14
CA ILE A 32 -1.45 -1.27 -10.89
C ILE A 32 0.01 -1.72 -10.83
N TYR A 33 0.92 -0.76 -10.74
CA TYR A 33 2.35 -0.96 -10.58
C TYR A 33 2.72 -0.83 -9.10
N VAL A 34 3.06 -1.94 -8.44
CA VAL A 34 3.37 -1.96 -7.01
C VAL A 34 4.89 -1.97 -6.83
N PHE A 35 5.45 -0.85 -6.41
CA PHE A 35 6.87 -0.70 -6.08
C PHE A 35 7.11 -0.92 -4.60
N ARG A 36 8.14 -1.70 -4.27
CA ARG A 36 8.80 -1.62 -2.97
C ARG A 36 9.81 -0.48 -3.03
N HIS A 37 9.92 0.30 -1.95
CA HIS A 37 10.97 1.30 -1.82
C HIS A 37 12.38 0.75 -2.12
N GLY A 38 13.28 1.61 -2.61
CA GLY A 38 14.71 1.30 -2.76
C GLY A 38 15.38 0.96 -1.42
N GLU A 39 16.59 0.42 -1.45
CA GLU A 39 17.33 0.17 -0.21
C GLU A 39 17.43 1.44 0.64
N GLY A 40 17.02 1.33 1.91
CA GLY A 40 17.15 2.40 2.89
C GLY A 40 18.14 2.03 3.99
N PHE A 41 18.50 3.02 4.81
CA PHE A 41 19.40 2.85 5.95
C PHE A 41 19.03 1.63 6.82
N HIS A 42 17.75 1.51 7.18
CA HIS A 42 17.23 0.40 7.98
C HIS A 42 17.47 -0.98 7.35
N ASN A 43 17.58 -1.10 6.01
CA ASN A 43 17.88 -2.37 5.34
C ASN A 43 19.34 -2.77 5.53
N ILE A 44 20.27 -1.84 5.37
CA ILE A 44 21.71 -2.08 5.59
C ILE A 44 21.96 -2.52 7.03
N HIS A 45 21.36 -1.80 7.97
CA HIS A 45 21.55 -2.04 9.40
C HIS A 45 20.65 -3.15 9.96
N LYS A 46 19.72 -3.67 9.15
CA LYS A 46 18.74 -4.69 9.53
C LYS A 46 17.97 -4.29 10.79
N ILE A 47 17.45 -3.06 10.81
CA ILE A 47 16.68 -2.51 11.93
C ILE A 47 15.23 -2.31 11.48
N TRP A 48 14.29 -2.57 12.37
CA TRP A 48 12.88 -2.32 12.15
C TRP A 48 12.54 -0.84 12.37
N SER A 49 11.96 -0.21 11.36
CA SER A 49 11.49 1.18 11.40
C SER A 49 10.24 1.33 10.54
N THR A 50 9.09 1.20 11.20
CA THR A 50 7.77 1.08 10.57
C THR A 50 6.80 2.15 11.07
N ASN A 51 7.00 2.69 12.28
CA ASN A 51 6.04 3.56 12.94
C ASN A 51 6.64 4.93 13.33
N PRO A 52 6.39 6.00 12.56
CA PRO A 52 6.93 7.33 12.83
C PRO A 52 6.28 8.05 14.03
N LEU A 53 5.26 7.44 14.63
CA LEU A 53 4.63 7.92 15.86
C LEU A 53 5.35 7.39 17.11
N ASN A 54 6.16 6.32 17.00
CA ASN A 54 7.01 5.86 18.09
C ASN A 54 8.28 6.72 18.17
N LYS A 55 8.18 7.91 18.77
CA LYS A 55 9.28 8.89 18.78
C LYS A 55 10.54 8.43 19.52
N GLU A 56 10.43 7.43 20.39
CA GLU A 56 11.56 6.92 21.17
C GLU A 56 12.46 5.99 20.35
N HIS A 57 11.86 5.11 19.54
CA HIS A 57 12.59 4.05 18.84
C HIS A 57 12.53 4.15 17.31
N TYR A 58 11.70 5.03 16.77
CA TYR A 58 11.62 5.24 15.32
C TYR A 58 12.91 5.87 14.78
N ILE A 59 13.46 5.23 13.75
CA ILE A 59 14.63 5.72 13.02
C ILE A 59 14.19 6.23 11.66
N ILE A 60 14.50 7.50 11.36
CA ILE A 60 14.29 8.07 10.02
C ILE A 60 15.19 7.31 9.04
N ALA A 61 14.58 6.48 8.20
CA ALA A 61 15.29 5.64 7.24
C ALA A 61 15.14 6.19 5.82
N ASN A 62 16.08 7.03 5.43
CA ASN A 62 16.23 7.52 4.06
C ASN A 62 16.77 6.43 3.11
N LEU A 63 16.56 6.61 1.81
CA LEU A 63 17.21 5.81 0.78
C LEU A 63 18.72 5.99 0.80
N THR A 64 19.42 4.90 0.53
CA THR A 64 20.86 4.90 0.27
C THR A 64 21.10 5.33 -1.19
N PRO A 65 22.32 5.73 -1.57
CA PRO A 65 22.65 5.95 -2.97
C PRO A 65 22.37 4.73 -3.84
N LEU A 66 22.61 3.52 -3.31
CA LEU A 66 22.29 2.27 -4.00
C LEU A 66 20.77 2.11 -4.16
N GLY A 67 19.99 2.38 -3.12
CA GLY A 67 18.54 2.32 -3.17
C GLY A 67 17.93 3.27 -4.21
N GLU A 68 18.48 4.47 -4.31
CA GLU A 68 18.10 5.44 -5.34
C GLU A 68 18.40 4.89 -6.76
N GLN A 69 19.58 4.32 -6.98
CA GLN A 69 19.96 3.69 -8.25
C GLN A 69 19.07 2.48 -8.61
N GLN A 70 18.72 1.64 -7.63
CA GLN A 70 17.81 0.50 -7.82
C GLN A 70 16.46 0.96 -8.38
N VAL A 71 15.89 2.03 -7.79
CA VAL A 71 14.60 2.59 -8.21
C VAL A 71 14.70 3.18 -9.61
N ILE A 72 15.74 3.96 -9.90
CA ILE A 72 15.94 4.55 -11.22
C ILE A 72 16.06 3.46 -12.29
N ALA A 73 16.89 2.45 -12.07
CA ALA A 73 17.10 1.37 -13.04
C ALA A 73 15.80 0.59 -13.33
N ASN A 74 14.99 0.31 -12.31
CA ASN A 74 13.73 -0.39 -12.50
C ASN A 74 12.64 0.49 -13.15
N ALA A 75 12.61 1.79 -12.85
CA ALA A 75 11.73 2.74 -13.54
C ALA A 75 12.12 2.89 -15.03
N GLU A 76 13.41 2.93 -15.35
CA GLU A 76 13.89 2.91 -16.74
C GLU A 76 13.56 1.61 -17.47
N LYS A 77 13.58 0.48 -16.75
CA LYS A 77 13.13 -0.80 -17.29
C LYS A 77 11.63 -0.77 -17.60
N LEU A 78 10.81 -0.21 -16.70
CA LEU A 78 9.38 -0.06 -16.92
C LEU A 78 9.06 0.82 -18.14
N LEU A 79 9.83 1.89 -18.39
CA LEU A 79 9.65 2.71 -19.61
C LEU A 79 9.87 1.95 -20.93
N LYS A 80 10.59 0.83 -20.89
CA LYS A 80 10.84 -0.01 -22.07
C LYS A 80 9.76 -1.06 -22.26
N ASP A 81 8.84 -1.21 -21.31
CA ASP A 81 7.70 -2.11 -21.41
C ASP A 81 6.71 -1.55 -22.45
N PRO A 82 6.37 -2.30 -23.52
CA PRO A 82 5.47 -1.84 -24.56
C PRO A 82 4.03 -1.61 -24.07
N GLU A 83 3.63 -2.21 -22.95
CA GLU A 83 2.29 -2.03 -22.37
C GLU A 83 2.23 -0.85 -21.38
N PHE A 84 3.38 -0.31 -20.99
CA PHE A 84 3.45 0.83 -20.08
C PHE A 84 3.25 2.15 -20.85
N ASP A 85 2.25 2.92 -20.43
CA ASP A 85 2.03 4.28 -20.91
C ASP A 85 1.95 5.25 -19.73
N LYS A 86 3.02 6.02 -19.53
CA LYS A 86 3.09 7.05 -18.48
C LYS A 86 1.94 8.06 -18.50
N ASN A 87 1.30 8.28 -19.66
CA ASN A 87 0.19 9.22 -19.78
C ASN A 87 -1.10 8.68 -19.15
N LYS A 88 -1.22 7.36 -19.01
CA LYS A 88 -2.34 6.69 -18.33
C LYS A 88 -2.22 6.69 -16.82
N ILE A 89 -1.04 6.95 -16.27
CA ILE A 89 -0.84 6.99 -14.82
C ILE A 89 -1.67 8.12 -14.25
N ASP A 90 -2.75 7.81 -13.55
CA ASP A 90 -3.64 8.78 -12.93
C ASP A 90 -2.99 9.33 -11.65
N THR A 91 -2.66 8.40 -10.75
CA THR A 91 -2.14 8.73 -9.42
C THR A 91 -0.96 7.83 -9.04
N VAL A 92 0.04 8.43 -8.40
CA VAL A 92 1.15 7.76 -7.73
C VAL A 92 0.93 7.86 -6.23
N PHE A 93 0.37 6.81 -5.64
CA PHE A 93 0.20 6.72 -4.20
C PHE A 93 1.49 6.26 -3.53
N PHE A 94 1.87 6.88 -2.42
CA PHE A 94 3.05 6.48 -1.67
C PHE A 94 2.83 6.55 -0.17
N SER A 95 3.43 5.61 0.55
CA SER A 95 3.43 5.66 2.02
C SER A 95 4.15 6.92 2.53
N PRO A 96 3.83 7.40 3.73
CA PRO A 96 4.43 8.61 4.28
C PRO A 96 5.87 8.43 4.77
N LEU A 97 6.46 7.24 4.75
CA LEU A 97 7.83 7.05 5.24
C LEU A 97 8.89 7.68 4.30
N PRO A 98 10.00 8.22 4.84
CA PRO A 98 11.06 8.88 4.05
C PRO A 98 11.52 8.12 2.80
N ARG A 99 11.81 6.82 2.95
CA ARG A 99 12.20 5.93 1.86
C ARG A 99 11.16 5.81 0.74
N THR A 100 9.87 5.81 1.05
CA THR A 100 8.79 5.76 0.05
C THR A 100 8.56 7.13 -0.60
N ILE A 101 8.72 8.22 0.16
CA ILE A 101 8.71 9.59 -0.38
C ILE A 101 9.81 9.73 -1.43
N GLN A 102 11.05 9.41 -1.08
CA GLN A 102 12.20 9.53 -1.98
C GLN A 102 12.09 8.57 -3.18
N THR A 103 11.64 7.33 -2.96
CA THR A 103 11.36 6.39 -4.05
C THR A 103 10.34 6.98 -5.02
N SER A 104 9.21 7.53 -4.52
CA SER A 104 8.18 8.10 -5.38
C SER A 104 8.68 9.29 -6.20
N LYS A 105 9.55 10.15 -5.61
CA LYS A 105 10.22 11.25 -6.33
C LYS A 105 11.10 10.75 -7.46
N SER A 106 11.92 9.72 -7.21
CA SER A 106 12.78 9.13 -8.23
C SER A 106 11.95 8.51 -9.37
N ILE A 107 10.87 7.79 -9.03
CA ILE A 107 9.97 7.20 -10.02
C ILE A 107 9.38 8.28 -10.93
N ILE A 108 8.72 9.31 -10.38
CA ILE A 108 8.06 10.31 -11.23
C ILE A 108 9.05 11.09 -12.10
N LYS A 109 10.26 11.36 -11.58
CA LYS A 109 11.31 12.07 -12.30
C LYS A 109 11.80 11.23 -13.48
N THR A 110 12.08 9.95 -13.24
CA THR A 110 12.54 9.02 -14.28
C THR A 110 11.46 8.77 -15.33
N LEU A 111 10.22 8.53 -14.90
CA LEU A 111 9.10 8.27 -15.82
C LEU A 111 8.60 9.53 -16.54
N GLY A 112 8.96 10.72 -16.06
CA GLY A 112 8.44 11.99 -16.58
C GLY A 112 6.96 12.21 -16.25
N ILE A 113 6.53 11.79 -15.05
CA ILE A 113 5.18 11.98 -14.53
C ILE A 113 5.15 13.30 -13.73
N PRO A 114 4.12 14.15 -13.90
CA PRO A 114 3.97 15.37 -13.12
C PRO A 114 3.88 15.13 -11.61
N ASP A 115 4.55 15.97 -10.81
CA ASP A 115 4.58 15.83 -9.33
C ASP A 115 3.20 15.98 -8.68
N ASN A 116 2.28 16.72 -9.31
CA ASN A 116 0.90 16.84 -8.81
C ASN A 116 0.08 15.53 -8.86
N LYS A 117 0.61 14.47 -9.49
CA LYS A 117 0.01 13.12 -9.44
C LYS A 117 0.46 12.31 -8.22
N ARG A 118 1.41 12.81 -7.42
CA ARG A 118 1.85 12.15 -6.19
C ARG A 118 0.88 12.43 -5.04
N VAL A 119 0.30 11.38 -4.47
CA VAL A 119 -0.64 11.47 -3.35
C VAL A 119 -0.13 10.60 -2.19
N VAL A 120 -0.08 11.18 -1.00
CA VAL A 120 0.31 10.44 0.21
C VAL A 120 -0.84 9.51 0.61
N ALA A 121 -0.52 8.25 0.88
CA ALA A 121 -1.47 7.23 1.31
C ALA A 121 -0.97 6.55 2.60
N PRO A 122 -1.34 7.07 3.79
CA PRO A 122 -1.00 6.47 5.08
C PRO A 122 -1.47 5.02 5.24
N GLU A 123 -2.53 4.62 4.53
CA GLU A 123 -3.09 3.26 4.55
C GLU A 123 -2.14 2.20 3.98
N ILE A 124 -1.14 2.59 3.18
CA ILE A 124 -0.13 1.69 2.60
C ILE A 124 1.24 1.86 3.26
N ILE A 125 1.29 2.34 4.50
CA ILE A 125 2.50 2.30 5.36
C ILE A 125 2.88 0.86 5.73
N GLU A 126 4.14 0.64 6.09
CA GLU A 126 4.60 -0.67 6.58
C GLU A 126 3.80 -1.11 7.80
N ILE A 127 3.68 -2.42 8.02
CA ILE A 127 3.04 -2.97 9.21
C ILE A 127 3.66 -2.37 10.48
N ASN A 128 2.83 -1.84 11.38
CA ASN A 128 3.30 -1.27 12.64
C ASN A 128 3.81 -2.36 13.59
N LEU A 129 5.07 -2.28 13.99
CA LEU A 129 5.70 -3.24 14.90
C LEU A 129 5.65 -2.87 16.38
N GLY A 130 5.03 -1.75 16.75
CA GLY A 130 4.80 -1.39 18.15
C GLY A 130 6.10 -1.29 18.96
N ASP A 131 6.20 -2.02 20.07
CA ASP A 131 7.37 -2.07 20.96
C ASP A 131 8.60 -2.74 20.30
N HIS A 132 8.44 -3.35 19.12
CA HIS A 132 9.56 -3.90 18.35
C HIS A 132 10.19 -2.89 17.38
N GLU A 133 9.72 -1.64 17.36
CA GLU A 133 10.42 -0.56 16.66
C GLU A 133 11.86 -0.42 17.17
N GLY A 134 12.81 -0.19 16.25
CA GLY A 134 14.22 -0.02 16.56
C GLY A 134 14.97 -1.33 16.84
N LEU A 135 14.29 -2.47 16.98
CA LEU A 135 14.97 -3.76 17.13
C LEU A 135 15.75 -4.13 15.88
N SER A 136 16.91 -4.77 16.07
CA SER A 136 17.60 -5.44 14.97
C SER A 136 16.85 -6.71 14.57
N GLN A 137 17.06 -7.16 13.32
CA GLN A 137 16.52 -8.43 12.82
C GLN A 137 16.96 -9.60 13.72
N ALA A 138 18.20 -9.59 14.21
CA ALA A 138 18.71 -10.64 15.07
C ALA A 138 18.02 -10.69 16.44
N GLU A 139 17.61 -9.54 16.99
CA GLU A 139 16.81 -9.48 18.21
C GLU A 139 15.39 -9.96 17.95
N PHE A 140 14.78 -9.49 16.86
CA PHE A 140 13.43 -9.92 16.45
C PHE A 140 13.35 -11.45 16.25
N GLU A 141 14.36 -12.05 15.61
CA GLU A 141 14.44 -13.50 15.41
C GLU A 141 14.54 -14.27 16.73
N LYS A 142 15.27 -13.75 17.73
CA LYS A 142 15.37 -14.38 19.06
C LYS A 142 14.05 -14.38 19.83
N LEU A 143 13.14 -13.45 19.52
CA LEU A 143 11.82 -13.41 20.14
C LEU A 143 10.90 -14.52 19.62
N GLY A 144 11.28 -15.24 18.55
CA GLY A 144 10.50 -16.35 18.01
C GLY A 144 9.32 -15.94 17.12
N TRP A 145 9.29 -14.70 16.62
CA TRP A 145 8.22 -14.15 15.78
C TRP A 145 8.41 -14.51 14.30
N MET A 146 8.91 -15.73 14.04
CA MET A 146 9.11 -16.25 12.68
C MET A 146 8.16 -17.43 12.45
N LYS A 147 7.42 -17.38 11.34
CA LYS A 147 6.58 -18.47 10.84
C LYS A 147 7.15 -19.03 9.55
N GLU A 148 7.01 -20.33 9.35
CA GLU A 148 7.35 -21.00 8.10
C GLU A 148 6.13 -21.00 7.16
N LEU A 149 6.35 -20.57 5.91
CA LEU A 149 5.36 -20.60 4.84
C LEU A 149 5.34 -21.98 4.19
N ALA A 150 4.23 -22.31 3.51
CA ALA A 150 4.05 -23.59 2.82
C ALA A 150 5.13 -23.90 1.74
N ASN A 151 5.81 -22.88 1.23
CA ASN A 151 6.91 -23.01 0.29
C ASN A 151 8.30 -23.09 0.96
N GLY A 152 8.36 -23.30 2.28
CA GLY A 152 9.58 -23.39 3.07
C GLY A 152 10.27 -22.04 3.33
N LYS A 153 9.74 -20.91 2.82
CA LYS A 153 10.26 -19.58 3.17
C LYS A 153 9.82 -19.22 4.58
N LYS A 154 10.70 -18.62 5.38
CA LYS A 154 10.32 -18.04 6.66
C LYS A 154 9.86 -16.59 6.47
N THR A 155 8.78 -16.23 7.14
CA THR A 155 8.26 -14.86 7.25
C THR A 155 8.05 -14.52 8.72
N HIS A 156 7.71 -13.27 8.99
CA HIS A 156 7.38 -12.82 10.34
C HIS A 156 5.94 -13.22 10.69
N ASP A 157 5.74 -13.72 11.90
CA ASP A 157 4.43 -14.02 12.45
C ASP A 157 3.91 -12.83 13.25
N TYR A 158 2.97 -12.08 12.69
CA TYR A 158 2.41 -10.90 13.35
C TYR A 158 1.11 -11.18 14.08
N GLN A 159 0.74 -12.46 14.28
CA GLN A 159 -0.52 -12.82 14.93
C GLN A 159 -0.73 -12.11 16.28
N PHE A 160 0.35 -11.84 17.00
CA PHE A 160 0.33 -11.22 18.33
C PHE A 160 0.67 -9.73 18.33
N GLY A 161 0.65 -9.04 17.19
CA GLY A 161 1.05 -7.63 17.07
C GLY A 161 0.37 -6.69 18.08
N HIS A 162 -0.90 -6.93 18.42
CA HIS A 162 -1.60 -6.12 19.45
C HIS A 162 -0.98 -6.21 20.84
N LEU A 163 -0.30 -7.31 21.20
CA LEU A 163 0.33 -7.48 22.51
C LEU A 163 1.50 -6.53 22.73
N ILE A 164 2.06 -5.99 21.64
CA ILE A 164 3.19 -5.07 21.64
C ILE A 164 2.78 -3.67 21.14
N GLY A 165 1.48 -3.37 21.10
CA GLY A 165 0.98 -2.10 20.56
C GLY A 165 1.18 -1.92 19.03
N GLY A 166 1.47 -3.01 18.33
CA GLY A 166 1.61 -3.09 16.88
C GLY A 166 0.32 -3.50 16.17
N GLU A 167 0.42 -3.68 14.86
CA GLU A 167 -0.61 -4.27 13.99
C GLU A 167 -0.40 -5.79 13.88
N ASN A 168 -1.49 -6.54 13.78
CA ASN A 168 -1.45 -7.92 13.30
C ASN A 168 -1.74 -7.97 11.79
N GLU A 169 -1.75 -9.18 11.21
CA GLU A 169 -2.02 -9.36 9.77
C GLU A 169 -3.42 -8.88 9.38
N GLU A 170 -4.42 -9.06 10.25
CA GLU A 170 -5.80 -8.67 9.99
C GLU A 170 -5.95 -7.14 9.95
N ASP A 171 -5.28 -6.40 10.83
CA ASP A 171 -5.30 -4.93 10.77
C ASP A 171 -4.70 -4.41 9.47
N LEU A 172 -3.57 -5.00 9.06
CA LEU A 172 -2.87 -4.66 7.82
C LEU A 172 -3.78 -4.94 6.62
N ASP A 173 -4.35 -6.13 6.54
CA ASP A 173 -5.28 -6.52 5.47
C ASP A 173 -6.47 -5.55 5.44
N GLN A 174 -7.13 -5.31 6.57
CA GLN A 174 -8.29 -4.41 6.64
C GLN A 174 -8.00 -3.00 6.10
N ARG A 175 -6.88 -2.38 6.50
CA ARG A 175 -6.56 -1.02 6.02
C ARG A 175 -6.14 -0.98 4.56
N VAL A 176 -5.40 -1.99 4.09
CA VAL A 176 -4.95 -2.09 2.69
C VAL A 176 -6.14 -2.35 1.78
N GLU A 177 -7.01 -3.29 2.13
CA GLU A 177 -8.23 -3.59 1.38
C GLU A 177 -9.16 -2.39 1.33
N SER A 178 -9.39 -1.73 2.48
CA SER A 178 -10.18 -0.50 2.55
C SER A 178 -9.61 0.58 1.62
N PHE A 179 -8.28 0.75 1.57
CA PHE A 179 -7.63 1.66 0.63
C PHE A 179 -7.89 1.26 -0.83
N LEU A 180 -7.62 0.02 -1.21
CA LEU A 180 -7.79 -0.46 -2.59
C LEU A 180 -9.25 -0.34 -3.03
N ILE A 181 -10.20 -0.74 -2.19
CA ILE A 181 -11.63 -0.65 -2.50
C ILE A 181 -12.04 0.81 -2.69
N ASN A 182 -11.75 1.67 -1.71
CA ASN A 182 -12.28 3.02 -1.69
C ASN A 182 -11.54 4.00 -2.60
N LYS A 183 -10.25 3.80 -2.85
CA LYS A 183 -9.41 4.71 -3.65
C LYS A 183 -9.17 4.25 -5.08
N ILE A 184 -9.34 2.95 -5.35
CA ILE A 184 -9.03 2.36 -6.65
C ILE A 184 -10.31 1.74 -7.22
N LEU A 185 -10.86 0.67 -6.61
CA LEU A 185 -11.87 -0.16 -7.27
C LEU A 185 -13.27 0.45 -7.40
N LEU A 186 -13.64 1.38 -6.53
CA LEU A 186 -14.96 2.02 -6.52
C LEU A 186 -14.95 3.46 -7.04
N GLN A 187 -13.91 3.89 -7.78
CA GLN A 187 -13.99 5.18 -8.47
C GLN A 187 -15.00 5.09 -9.62
N ASP A 188 -15.71 6.18 -9.92
CA ASP A 188 -16.76 6.19 -10.95
C ASP A 188 -16.20 6.28 -12.39
N ASP A 189 -14.90 6.58 -12.54
CA ASP A 189 -14.23 6.81 -13.82
C ASP A 189 -12.93 5.98 -13.87
N LEU A 190 -13.09 4.66 -14.04
CA LEU A 190 -12.01 3.66 -14.02
C LEU A 190 -11.38 3.43 -15.39
N ASP A 191 -11.94 4.04 -16.43
CA ASP A 191 -11.54 3.77 -17.80
C ASP A 191 -10.12 4.28 -18.05
N ASN A 192 -9.22 3.33 -18.34
CA ASN A 192 -7.88 3.57 -18.85
C ASN A 192 -6.94 4.34 -17.90
N LYS A 193 -7.13 4.19 -16.58
CA LYS A 193 -6.26 4.77 -15.55
C LYS A 193 -5.33 3.73 -14.92
N ASP A 194 -4.04 3.98 -15.05
CA ASP A 194 -2.99 3.21 -14.37
C ASP A 194 -2.64 3.86 -13.03
N TYR A 195 -2.18 3.06 -12.08
CA TYR A 195 -1.77 3.54 -10.76
C TYR A 195 -0.41 3.02 -10.39
N ILE A 196 0.38 3.85 -9.69
CA ILE A 196 1.63 3.41 -9.08
C ILE A 196 1.46 3.45 -7.56
N LEU A 197 1.73 2.34 -6.88
CA LEU A 197 1.71 2.24 -5.42
C LEU A 197 3.13 2.03 -4.91
N VAL A 198 3.65 2.96 -4.11
CA VAL A 198 5.02 2.91 -3.55
C VAL A 198 4.94 2.62 -2.06
N SER A 199 5.31 1.41 -1.67
CA SER A 199 5.16 0.92 -0.31
C SER A 199 6.38 0.08 0.12
N HIS A 200 6.16 -0.86 1.04
CA HIS A 200 7.15 -1.66 1.75
C HIS A 200 6.92 -3.14 1.49
N TRP A 201 7.79 -4.01 1.99
CA TRP A 201 7.72 -5.42 1.59
C TRP A 201 6.39 -6.08 2.00
N HIS A 202 6.01 -6.04 3.28
CA HIS A 202 4.80 -6.73 3.74
C HIS A 202 3.54 -6.14 3.13
N THR A 203 3.45 -4.81 3.13
CA THR A 203 2.28 -4.10 2.61
C THR A 203 2.12 -4.31 1.10
N SER A 204 3.21 -4.27 0.32
CA SER A 204 3.15 -4.56 -1.12
C SER A 204 2.77 -6.01 -1.40
N GLN A 205 3.20 -6.98 -0.59
CA GLN A 205 2.72 -8.36 -0.71
C GLN A 205 1.22 -8.44 -0.46
N ARG A 206 0.68 -7.76 0.56
CA ARG A 206 -0.78 -7.74 0.83
C ARG A 206 -1.58 -7.09 -0.30
N ILE A 207 -1.07 -6.00 -0.88
CA ILE A 207 -1.69 -5.39 -2.06
C ILE A 207 -1.78 -6.40 -3.21
N ILE A 208 -0.71 -7.13 -3.52
CA ILE A 208 -0.70 -8.11 -4.60
C ILE A 208 -1.62 -9.29 -4.27
N GLN A 209 -1.59 -9.77 -3.03
CA GLN A 209 -2.36 -10.92 -2.55
C GLN A 209 -3.87 -10.66 -2.50
N PHE A 210 -4.28 -9.41 -2.35
CA PHE A 210 -5.67 -9.02 -2.49
C PHE A 210 -6.25 -9.38 -3.87
N PHE A 211 -5.45 -9.27 -4.93
CA PHE A 211 -5.84 -9.65 -6.29
C PHE A 211 -5.50 -11.10 -6.62
N ASP A 212 -4.39 -11.63 -6.08
CA ASP A 212 -3.96 -13.02 -6.23
C ASP A 212 -3.44 -13.61 -4.90
N PRO A 213 -4.29 -14.29 -4.12
CA PRO A 213 -3.89 -14.84 -2.82
C PRO A 213 -2.73 -15.84 -2.88
N THR A 214 -2.42 -16.38 -4.06
CA THR A 214 -1.33 -17.35 -4.25
C THR A 214 -0.01 -16.71 -4.66
N ASN A 215 -0.04 -15.43 -5.04
CA ASN A 215 1.13 -14.73 -5.54
C ASN A 215 2.04 -14.28 -4.38
N ILE A 216 3.32 -14.59 -4.52
CA ILE A 216 4.38 -14.08 -3.67
C ILE A 216 5.41 -13.44 -4.60
N ALA A 217 5.24 -12.14 -4.83
CA ALA A 217 6.05 -11.41 -5.79
C ALA A 217 7.49 -11.24 -5.32
N ASP A 218 8.45 -11.23 -6.26
CA ASP A 218 9.82 -10.82 -5.97
C ASP A 218 9.90 -9.30 -5.83
N LEU A 219 9.68 -8.84 -4.61
CA LEU A 219 9.80 -7.45 -4.20
C LEU A 219 11.15 -7.22 -3.50
N SER A 220 12.25 -7.50 -4.18
CA SER A 220 13.56 -6.95 -3.80
C SER A 220 13.52 -5.41 -3.77
N THR A 221 14.46 -4.78 -3.06
CA THR A 221 14.44 -3.33 -2.85
C THR A 221 14.51 -2.56 -4.17
N GLY A 222 13.60 -1.60 -4.35
CA GLY A 222 13.47 -0.80 -5.57
C GLY A 222 12.83 -1.53 -6.75
N ASN A 223 12.44 -2.80 -6.59
CA ASN A 223 11.76 -3.57 -7.62
C ASN A 223 10.23 -3.37 -7.56
N TYR A 224 9.55 -3.81 -8.62
CA TYR A 224 8.10 -3.69 -8.75
C TYR A 224 7.44 -4.96 -9.28
N ALA A 225 6.14 -5.07 -9.01
CA ALA A 225 5.24 -6.03 -9.63
C ALA A 225 4.13 -5.30 -10.39
N ILE A 226 3.54 -5.97 -11.37
CA ILE A 226 2.39 -5.47 -12.13
C ILE A 226 1.19 -6.33 -11.77
N ILE A 227 0.10 -5.69 -11.35
CA ILE A 227 -1.21 -6.31 -11.25
C ILE A 227 -1.95 -5.93 -12.55
N PRO A 228 -2.19 -6.91 -13.45
CA PRO A 228 -2.77 -6.63 -14.75
C PRO A 228 -4.26 -6.29 -14.63
N LYS A 229 -4.74 -5.45 -15.55
CA LYS A 229 -6.12 -4.95 -15.58
C LYS A 229 -7.20 -6.04 -15.48
N GLU A 230 -6.95 -7.24 -16.02
CA GLU A 230 -7.90 -8.35 -15.99
C GLU A 230 -8.19 -8.81 -14.55
N MET A 231 -7.16 -8.84 -13.70
CA MET A 231 -7.31 -9.22 -12.30
C MET A 231 -8.05 -8.15 -11.50
N ILE A 232 -7.76 -6.89 -11.82
CA ILE A 232 -8.40 -5.73 -11.18
C ILE A 232 -9.89 -5.71 -11.54
N ASN A 233 -10.22 -5.94 -12.81
CA ASN A 233 -11.59 -6.09 -13.30
C ASN A 233 -12.36 -7.18 -12.58
N ALA A 234 -11.77 -8.37 -12.49
CA ALA A 234 -12.40 -9.51 -11.81
C ALA A 234 -12.70 -9.18 -10.35
N LYS A 235 -11.72 -8.60 -9.64
CA LYS A 235 -11.86 -8.21 -8.23
C LYS A 235 -12.87 -7.07 -8.03
N ALA A 236 -12.89 -6.06 -8.90
CA ALA A 236 -13.86 -4.97 -8.85
C ALA A 236 -15.29 -5.49 -9.04
N LEU A 237 -15.50 -6.42 -9.98
CA LEU A 237 -16.81 -7.03 -10.22
C LEU A 237 -17.28 -7.84 -9.01
N GLU A 238 -16.39 -8.65 -8.42
CA GLU A 238 -16.65 -9.41 -7.19
C GLU A 238 -17.13 -8.50 -6.05
N ILE A 239 -16.43 -7.38 -5.83
CA ILE A 239 -16.75 -6.41 -4.77
C ILE A 239 -18.07 -5.69 -5.04
N LYS A 240 -18.31 -5.23 -6.27
CA LYS A 240 -19.57 -4.60 -6.67
C LYS A 240 -20.75 -5.55 -6.43
N GLN A 241 -20.61 -6.83 -6.78
CA GLN A 241 -21.64 -7.85 -6.52
C GLN A 241 -21.84 -8.07 -5.01
N ALA A 242 -20.76 -8.21 -4.24
CA ALA A 242 -20.86 -8.41 -2.79
C ALA A 242 -21.54 -7.23 -2.07
N LEU A 243 -21.34 -5.99 -2.55
CA LEU A 243 -22.04 -4.80 -2.06
C LEU A 243 -23.53 -4.83 -2.37
N GLN A 244 -23.90 -5.18 -3.61
CA GLN A 244 -25.31 -5.28 -4.03
C GLN A 244 -26.06 -6.35 -3.24
N GLU A 245 -25.38 -7.45 -2.90
CA GLU A 245 -25.93 -8.54 -2.10
C GLU A 245 -25.93 -8.25 -0.59
N GLY A 246 -25.38 -7.10 -0.16
CA GLY A 246 -25.25 -6.75 1.26
C GLY A 246 -24.29 -7.65 2.05
N LYS A 247 -23.42 -8.40 1.36
CA LYS A 247 -22.42 -9.29 1.98
C LYS A 247 -21.25 -8.54 2.58
N ILE A 248 -20.94 -7.37 2.01
CA ILE A 248 -19.93 -6.44 2.55
C ILE A 248 -20.57 -5.07 2.76
N CYS A 249 -20.13 -4.38 3.80
CA CYS A 249 -20.50 -2.99 4.08
C CYS A 249 -19.22 -2.15 4.06
N LEU A 250 -19.23 -1.06 3.29
CA LEU A 250 -18.14 -0.09 3.27
C LEU A 250 -18.21 0.78 4.53
N GLU A 251 -17.85 0.24 5.68
CA GLU A 251 -17.45 1.11 6.77
C GLU A 251 -16.06 1.64 6.46
N LYS A 252 -15.87 2.96 6.56
CA LYS A 252 -14.53 3.58 6.57
C LYS A 252 -13.81 3.15 7.85
N LYS A 253 -13.34 1.91 7.88
CA LYS A 253 -12.45 1.43 8.93
C LYS A 253 -11.06 1.93 8.58
N SER A 254 -10.75 3.12 9.08
CA SER A 254 -9.38 3.58 9.27
C SER A 254 -8.91 2.98 10.58
N SER A 255 -7.78 2.25 10.59
CA SER A 255 -7.18 1.81 11.85
C SER A 255 -6.85 3.04 12.69
N SER A 256 -6.92 2.93 14.03
CA SER A 256 -6.57 4.05 14.91
C SER A 256 -5.14 4.56 14.66
N PHE A 257 -4.25 3.65 14.21
CA PHE A 257 -2.91 3.96 13.75
C PHE A 257 -2.90 4.86 12.51
N VAL A 258 -3.61 4.49 11.45
CA VAL A 258 -3.73 5.29 10.21
C VAL A 258 -4.33 6.67 10.48
N THR A 259 -5.37 6.75 11.33
CA THR A 259 -5.97 8.04 11.71
C THR A 259 -4.94 8.97 12.35
N LYS A 260 -4.13 8.46 13.29
CA LYS A 260 -3.05 9.25 13.92
C LYS A 260 -1.97 9.65 12.92
N LEU A 261 -1.66 8.80 11.92
CA LEU A 261 -0.72 9.17 10.86
C LEU A 261 -1.25 10.35 10.03
N TYR A 262 -2.55 10.37 9.71
CA TYR A 262 -3.17 11.50 9.03
C TYR A 262 -3.06 12.79 9.85
N GLU A 263 -3.28 12.74 11.16
CA GLU A 263 -3.15 13.89 12.06
C GLU A 263 -1.72 14.46 12.08
N ASN A 264 -0.70 13.59 11.93
CA ASN A 264 0.71 13.95 12.01
C ASN A 264 1.39 14.04 10.63
N ILE A 265 0.63 13.97 9.53
CA ILE A 265 1.19 13.71 8.20
C ILE A 265 2.19 14.78 7.78
N LYS A 266 1.94 16.05 8.11
CA LYS A 266 2.84 17.16 7.76
C LYS A 266 4.22 17.02 8.40
N GLU A 267 4.27 16.60 9.66
CA GLU A 267 5.53 16.38 10.38
C GLU A 267 6.30 15.19 9.79
N ILE A 268 5.57 14.10 9.50
CA ILE A 268 6.16 12.88 8.92
C ILE A 268 6.73 13.18 7.52
N LEU A 269 6.00 13.92 6.68
CA LEU A 269 6.49 14.32 5.36
C LEU A 269 7.73 15.22 5.44
N ALA A 270 7.76 16.15 6.40
CA ALA A 270 8.91 17.02 6.61
C ALA A 270 10.19 16.24 6.95
N GLN A 271 10.08 15.10 7.63
CA GLN A 271 11.22 14.20 7.89
C GLN A 271 11.75 13.55 6.61
N GLY A 272 10.87 13.20 5.66
CA GLY A 272 11.25 12.61 4.37
C GLY A 272 11.83 13.60 3.35
N ASP A 273 11.57 14.90 3.55
CA ASP A 273 12.16 15.99 2.80
C ASP A 273 13.50 16.48 3.37
N GLN A 274 13.95 15.93 4.51
CA GLN A 274 15.30 16.19 4.99
C GLN A 274 16.30 15.62 3.97
N GLU A 275 16.97 16.52 3.23
CA GLU A 275 18.11 16.18 2.38
C GLU A 275 19.11 15.36 3.17
N LYS A 276 19.74 14.37 2.52
CA LYS A 276 20.72 13.40 3.05
C LYS A 276 21.53 14.01 4.21
N VAL A 277 21.01 13.92 5.44
CA VAL A 277 21.76 14.35 6.62
C VAL A 277 22.87 13.34 6.75
N GLY A 278 24.09 13.87 6.66
CA GLY A 278 25.35 13.18 6.48
C GLY A 278 25.43 11.77 7.04
N VAL A 279 25.98 10.87 6.22
CA VAL A 279 26.64 9.65 6.67
C VAL A 279 27.98 10.03 7.33
N ASP A 280 27.93 10.94 8.29
CA ASP A 280 29.07 11.37 9.09
C ASP A 280 28.63 11.32 10.56
N HIS A 281 29.29 10.43 11.30
CA HIS A 281 29.16 10.14 12.73
C HIS A 281 28.23 8.99 13.11
N PHE A 282 28.65 7.76 12.80
CA PHE A 282 28.86 6.69 13.80
C PHE A 282 30.02 5.80 13.38
#